data_AF-A0A496Y877-F1
#
_entry.id   AF-A0A496Y877-F1
#
_cell.length_a   1.000
_cell.length_b   1.000
_cell.length_c   1.000
_cell.angle_alpha   90.00
_cell.angle_beta   90.00
_cell.angle_gamma   90.00
#
_symmetry.space_group_name_H-M   'P 1'
#
loop_
_entity.id
_entity.type
_entity.pdbx_description
1 polymer ?
#
loop_
_entity_poly.entity_id
_entity_poly.type
_entity_poly.pdbx_seq_one_letter_code
_entity_poly.pdbx_strand_id
1 'polypeptide(L)'
;MEKDFHYYVTYALAKKAGFNREDSHIIAYAAQYVDDNNESQYPREDGPPQFPSAIKTDDGFFRPIMTQSMSVKSLVYEIQKFVYVPFHFIPGDNNQPIDGQYNKYSTTPDSQNGRTLLRAALATGNPYRIGIALHTYADTWSHQNFTGYEEKWNSVFS
;
A
#
# COMPACT_ATOMS: atom_id res chain seq x y z
N MET A 1 11.26 6.35 0.07
CA MET A 1 10.29 6.75 1.10
C MET A 1 10.98 6.83 2.46
N GLU A 2 10.43 7.55 3.44
CA GLU A 2 10.93 7.54 4.81
C GLU A 2 10.71 6.17 5.46
N LYS A 3 11.78 5.52 5.92
CA LYS A 3 11.73 4.17 6.51
C LYS A 3 11.21 4.18 7.96
N ASP A 4 10.90 5.35 8.48
CA ASP A 4 10.70 5.57 9.91
C ASP A 4 9.46 4.82 10.41
N PHE A 5 8.32 5.00 9.73
CA PHE A 5 7.06 4.40 10.17
C PHE A 5 6.87 2.98 9.62
N HIS A 6 6.92 2.81 8.30
CA HIS A 6 6.57 1.53 7.67
C HIS A 6 7.57 0.41 7.97
N TYR A 7 8.84 0.73 8.25
CA TYR A 7 9.83 -0.26 8.68
C TYR A 7 10.04 -0.27 10.20
N TYR A 8 10.58 0.80 10.80
CA TYR A 8 11.07 0.73 12.18
C TYR A 8 9.94 0.62 13.22
N VAL A 9 8.86 1.41 13.06
CA VAL A 9 7.70 1.29 13.95
C VAL A 9 7.04 -0.08 13.77
N THR A 10 6.84 -0.55 12.53
CA THR A 10 6.31 -1.89 12.26
C THR A 10 7.14 -2.99 12.91
N TYR A 11 8.48 -2.92 12.81
CA TYR A 11 9.38 -3.87 13.45
C TYR A 11 9.20 -3.87 14.98
N ALA A 12 9.19 -2.69 15.59
CA ALA A 12 9.04 -2.55 17.03
C ALA A 12 7.68 -3.09 17.51
N LEU A 13 6.60 -2.81 16.78
CA LEU A 13 5.26 -3.32 17.06
C LEU A 13 5.18 -4.84 16.92
N ALA A 14 5.75 -5.42 15.86
CA ALA A 14 5.78 -6.88 15.68
C ALA A 14 6.56 -7.57 16.81
N LYS A 15 7.72 -7.03 17.20
CA LYS A 15 8.48 -7.52 18.36
C LYS A 15 7.66 -7.45 19.65
N LYS A 16 6.97 -6.33 19.88
CA LYS A 16 6.14 -6.12 21.08
C LYS A 16 4.92 -7.04 21.11
N ALA A 17 4.36 -7.37 19.95
CA ALA A 17 3.24 -8.30 19.79
C ALA A 17 3.62 -9.78 19.98
N GLY A 18 4.91 -10.09 20.13
CA GLY A 18 5.40 -11.44 20.43
C GLY A 18 5.99 -12.21 19.25
N PHE A 19 6.12 -11.60 18.07
CA PHE A 19 6.84 -12.23 16.96
C PHE A 19 8.32 -12.39 17.29
N ASN A 20 8.92 -13.48 16.81
CA ASN A 20 10.37 -13.69 16.91
C ASN A 20 11.12 -12.64 16.09
N ARG A 21 12.44 -12.57 16.24
CA ARG A 21 13.27 -11.55 15.56
C ARG A 21 13.16 -11.65 14.03
N GLU A 22 13.17 -12.86 13.49
CA GLU A 22 13.16 -13.11 12.04
C GLU A 22 11.82 -12.70 11.44
N ASP A 23 10.71 -13.15 12.02
CA ASP A 23 9.37 -12.79 11.57
C ASP A 23 9.11 -11.28 11.68
N SER A 24 9.54 -10.63 12.77
CA SER A 24 9.42 -9.17 12.88
C SER A 24 10.21 -8.43 11.80
N HIS A 25 11.38 -8.95 11.43
CA HIS A 25 12.15 -8.40 10.32
C HIS A 25 11.44 -8.61 8.98
N ILE A 26 10.90 -9.80 8.72
CA ILE A 26 10.15 -10.08 7.50
C ILE A 26 8.90 -9.19 7.41
N ILE A 27 8.14 -9.05 8.49
CA ILE A 27 6.94 -8.19 8.55
C ILE A 27 7.32 -6.74 8.24
N ALA A 28 8.34 -6.19 8.90
CA ALA A 28 8.78 -4.82 8.68
C ALA A 28 9.33 -4.58 7.26
N TYR A 29 10.10 -5.53 6.74
CA TYR A 29 10.61 -5.46 5.37
C TYR A 29 9.46 -5.52 4.36
N ALA A 30 8.51 -6.45 4.54
CA ALA A 30 7.37 -6.59 3.65
C ALA A 30 6.46 -5.36 3.66
N ALA A 31 6.30 -4.71 4.82
CA ALA A 31 5.61 -3.43 4.91
C ALA A 31 6.33 -2.35 4.09
N GLN A 32 7.62 -2.10 4.36
CA GLN A 32 8.42 -1.13 3.61
C GLN A 32 8.50 -1.44 2.10
N TYR A 33 8.48 -2.72 1.73
CA TYR A 33 8.57 -3.12 0.34
C TYR A 33 7.34 -2.72 -0.48
N VAL A 34 6.19 -2.46 0.15
CA VAL A 34 5.02 -1.90 -0.54
C VAL A 34 5.37 -0.57 -1.21
N ASP A 35 6.12 0.28 -0.52
CA ASP A 35 6.60 1.57 -1.00
C ASP A 35 7.78 1.46 -1.98
N ASP A 36 8.69 0.53 -1.71
CA ASP A 36 9.93 0.40 -2.46
C ASP A 36 9.71 -0.31 -3.81
N ASN A 37 8.65 -1.11 -3.95
CA ASN A 37 8.30 -1.84 -5.17
C ASN A 37 7.58 -0.96 -6.19
N ASN A 38 8.37 -0.07 -6.78
CA ASN A 38 8.01 0.86 -7.85
C ASN A 38 8.80 0.61 -9.14
N GLU A 39 8.66 1.49 -10.12
CA GLU A 39 9.28 1.37 -11.44
C GLU A 39 10.81 1.23 -11.42
N SER A 40 11.48 1.78 -10.40
CA SER A 40 12.94 1.71 -10.29
C SER A 40 13.46 0.28 -10.05
N GLN A 41 12.60 -0.62 -9.56
CA GLN A 41 12.92 -2.04 -9.41
C GLN A 41 12.92 -2.80 -10.74
N TYR A 42 12.41 -2.18 -11.81
CA TYR A 42 12.29 -2.79 -13.13
C TYR A 42 12.94 -1.91 -14.22
N PRO A 43 14.26 -1.64 -14.11
CA PRO A 43 14.97 -0.82 -15.10
C PRO A 43 14.99 -1.52 -16.46
N ARG A 44 14.86 -0.73 -17.55
CA ARG A 44 15.19 -1.17 -18.91
C ARG A 44 16.35 -0.33 -19.44
N GLU A 45 17.25 -0.98 -20.16
CA GLU A 45 18.39 -0.31 -20.80
C GLU A 45 17.95 0.60 -21.97
N ASP A 46 16.79 0.33 -22.56
CA ASP A 46 16.36 0.88 -23.85
C ASP A 46 14.94 1.49 -23.88
N GLY A 47 14.37 1.87 -22.72
CA GLY A 47 13.07 2.53 -22.70
C GLY A 47 12.52 2.87 -21.31
N PRO A 48 11.32 3.48 -21.23
CA PRO A 48 10.72 3.79 -19.93
C PRO A 48 10.39 2.49 -19.17
N PRO A 49 10.50 2.48 -17.83
CA PRO A 49 10.11 1.33 -17.02
C PRO A 49 8.67 0.91 -17.37
N GLN A 50 8.46 -0.37 -17.66
CA GLN A 50 7.13 -0.93 -17.90
C GLN A 50 6.67 -1.73 -16.69
N PHE A 51 5.36 -2.01 -16.60
CA PHE A 51 4.86 -2.98 -15.63
C PHE A 51 5.67 -4.28 -15.73
N PRO A 52 5.87 -4.97 -14.60
CA PRO A 52 6.66 -6.19 -14.60
C PRO A 52 6.07 -7.17 -15.61
N SER A 53 6.90 -7.65 -16.53
CA SER A 53 6.47 -8.73 -17.42
C SER A 53 6.22 -9.98 -16.60
N ALA A 54 5.29 -10.81 -17.06
CA ALA A 54 5.07 -12.11 -16.43
C ALA A 54 6.36 -12.93 -16.47
N ILE A 55 6.82 -13.39 -15.31
CA ILE A 55 7.97 -14.27 -15.15
C ILE A 55 7.48 -15.71 -15.34
N LYS A 56 8.07 -16.44 -16.28
CA LYS A 56 7.74 -17.85 -16.49
C LYS A 56 8.24 -18.67 -15.31
N THR A 57 7.37 -19.51 -14.75
CA THR A 57 7.68 -20.49 -13.70
C THR A 57 7.38 -21.89 -14.22
N ASP A 58 7.82 -22.93 -13.50
CA ASP A 58 7.55 -24.32 -13.87
C ASP A 58 6.04 -24.62 -13.99
N ASP A 59 5.23 -23.97 -13.13
CA ASP A 59 3.78 -24.12 -13.07
C ASP A 59 3.00 -22.99 -13.78
N GLY A 60 3.65 -22.18 -14.63
CA GLY A 60 2.99 -21.17 -15.45
C GLY A 60 3.68 -19.81 -15.44
N PHE A 61 2.99 -18.79 -14.91
CA PHE A 61 3.45 -17.40 -14.94
C PHE A 61 3.21 -16.71 -13.60
N PHE A 62 4.29 -16.23 -12.99
CA PHE A 62 4.23 -15.26 -11.90
C PHE A 62 4.14 -13.86 -12.49
N ARG A 63 3.14 -13.07 -12.08
CA ARG A 63 2.98 -11.68 -12.50
C ARG A 63 3.34 -10.79 -11.32
N PRO A 64 4.54 -10.18 -11.28
CA PRO A 64 4.86 -9.26 -10.21
C PRO A 64 3.90 -8.08 -10.26
N ILE A 65 3.30 -7.74 -9.12
CA ILE A 65 2.43 -6.57 -8.99
C ILE A 65 3.29 -5.45 -8.44
N MET A 66 3.32 -4.34 -9.16
CA MET A 66 3.89 -3.09 -8.65
C MET A 66 2.94 -2.51 -7.60
N THR A 67 3.47 -2.08 -6.46
CA THR A 67 2.66 -1.60 -5.33
C THR A 67 2.83 -0.11 -5.07
N GLN A 68 3.82 0.53 -5.70
CA GLN A 68 4.01 1.98 -5.68
C GLN A 68 4.36 2.49 -7.09
N SER A 69 4.09 3.77 -7.38
CA SER A 69 4.56 4.46 -8.57
C SER A 69 5.12 5.82 -8.18
N MET A 70 6.31 6.15 -8.66
CA MET A 70 7.00 7.43 -8.39
C MET A 70 7.18 8.29 -9.64
N SER A 71 6.67 7.83 -10.78
CA SER A 71 6.79 8.52 -12.07
C SER A 71 5.55 9.35 -12.36
N VAL A 72 5.59 10.15 -13.45
CA VAL A 72 4.39 10.83 -13.99
C VAL A 72 3.23 9.88 -14.31
N LYS A 73 3.49 8.56 -14.35
CA LYS A 73 2.46 7.53 -14.50
C LYS A 73 1.56 7.40 -13.28
N SER A 74 1.89 8.01 -12.14
CA SER A 74 0.97 8.17 -11.00
C SER A 74 -0.39 8.75 -11.39
N LEU A 75 -0.43 9.55 -12.47
CA LEU A 75 -1.65 10.14 -13.02
C LEU A 75 -2.43 9.19 -13.97
N VAL A 76 -1.85 8.04 -14.33
CA VAL A 76 -2.51 7.05 -15.17
C VAL A 76 -3.57 6.32 -14.35
N TYR A 77 -4.78 6.25 -14.87
CA TYR A 77 -5.94 5.68 -14.18
C TYR A 77 -5.70 4.24 -13.71
N GLU A 78 -5.00 3.41 -14.50
CA GLU A 78 -4.67 2.04 -14.13
C GLU A 78 -3.74 1.96 -12.91
N ILE A 79 -2.80 2.90 -12.77
CA ILE A 79 -1.92 2.97 -11.60
C ILE A 79 -2.73 3.35 -10.37
N GLN A 80 -3.56 4.39 -10.48
CA GLN A 80 -4.46 4.80 -9.40
C GLN A 80 -5.34 3.63 -8.94
N LYS A 81 -5.99 2.95 -9.89
CA LYS A 81 -6.94 1.87 -9.61
C LYS A 81 -6.31 0.58 -9.08
N PHE A 82 -5.18 0.14 -9.65
CA PHE A 82 -4.60 -1.18 -9.36
C PHE A 82 -3.38 -1.13 -8.45
N VAL A 83 -2.84 0.06 -8.17
CA VAL A 83 -1.67 0.26 -7.32
C VAL A 83 -2.05 1.13 -6.12
N TYR A 84 -2.45 2.39 -6.32
CA TYR A 84 -2.67 3.30 -5.21
C TYR A 84 -3.88 2.94 -4.34
N VAL A 85 -5.05 2.75 -4.94
CA VAL A 85 -6.27 2.41 -4.19
C VAL A 85 -6.12 1.15 -3.33
N PRO A 86 -5.60 0.00 -3.85
CA PRO A 86 -5.50 -1.20 -3.03
C PRO A 86 -4.37 -1.19 -1.98
N PHE A 87 -3.28 -0.45 -2.20
CA PHE A 87 -2.10 -0.53 -1.33
C PHE A 87 -1.90 0.68 -0.41
N HIS A 88 -2.35 1.87 -0.81
CA HIS A 88 -2.09 3.15 -0.13
C HIS A 88 -3.35 3.95 0.24
N PHE A 89 -4.42 3.86 -0.56
CA PHE A 89 -5.63 4.68 -0.39
C PHE A 89 -6.88 3.80 -0.35
N ILE A 90 -6.88 2.83 0.57
CA ILE A 90 -8.02 1.91 0.71
C ILE A 90 -9.28 2.72 1.06
N PRO A 91 -10.37 2.60 0.28
CA PRO A 91 -11.59 3.36 0.53
C PRO A 91 -12.09 3.14 1.96
N GLY A 92 -12.37 4.24 2.64
CA GLY A 92 -12.80 4.27 4.03
C GLY A 92 -14.30 4.06 4.21
N ASP A 93 -14.78 4.46 5.39
CA ASP A 93 -16.17 4.27 5.80
C ASP A 93 -17.11 5.40 5.31
N ASN A 94 -16.58 6.33 4.50
CA ASN A 94 -17.31 7.48 3.93
C ASN A 94 -18.09 8.28 4.99
N ASN A 95 -17.51 8.45 6.18
CA ASN A 95 -18.14 9.08 7.35
C ASN A 95 -17.41 10.36 7.81
N GLN A 96 -16.37 10.78 7.10
CA GLN A 96 -15.59 11.99 7.36
C GLN A 96 -15.81 12.98 6.19
N PRO A 97 -16.76 13.92 6.30
CA PRO A 97 -16.97 14.91 5.25
C PRO A 97 -15.90 16.01 5.28
N ILE A 98 -15.57 16.53 4.09
CA ILE A 98 -14.76 17.75 3.92
C ILE A 98 -15.69 18.81 3.36
N ASP A 99 -15.81 19.96 4.04
CA ASP A 99 -16.70 21.07 3.65
C ASP A 99 -18.15 20.62 3.33
N GLY A 100 -18.66 19.67 4.12
CA GLY A 100 -20.01 19.13 3.99
C GLY A 100 -20.21 18.15 2.83
N GLN A 101 -19.16 17.82 2.08
CA GLN A 101 -19.17 16.84 0.99
C GLN A 101 -18.56 15.52 1.43
N TYR A 102 -19.03 14.42 0.84
CA TYR A 102 -18.55 13.07 1.08
C TYR A 102 -17.93 12.49 -0.20
N ASN A 103 -16.91 11.66 -0.05
CA ASN A 103 -16.32 10.92 -1.15
C ASN A 103 -16.13 9.45 -0.76
N LYS A 104 -16.84 8.56 -1.47
CA LYS A 104 -16.81 7.10 -1.23
C LYS A 104 -15.44 6.46 -1.44
N TYR A 105 -14.52 7.15 -2.10
CA TYR A 105 -13.13 6.72 -2.31
C TYR A 105 -12.16 7.34 -1.31
N SER A 106 -12.63 8.23 -0.42
CA SER A 106 -11.80 8.82 0.62
C SER A 106 -11.38 7.78 1.63
N THR A 107 -10.09 7.77 1.91
CA THR A 107 -9.50 6.99 2.99
C THR A 107 -9.94 7.59 4.33
N THR A 108 -10.34 6.74 5.27
CA THR A 108 -10.68 7.15 6.65
C THR A 108 -9.84 6.36 7.64
N PRO A 109 -9.41 6.98 8.75
CA PRO A 109 -8.67 6.29 9.81
C PRO A 109 -9.38 5.04 10.32
N ASP A 110 -8.64 3.96 10.56
CA ASP A 110 -9.15 2.69 11.11
C ASP A 110 -10.41 2.13 10.40
N SER A 111 -10.47 2.32 9.07
CA SER A 111 -11.65 1.92 8.29
C SER A 111 -12.00 0.43 8.44
N GLN A 112 -13.27 0.10 8.23
CA GLN A 112 -13.72 -1.29 8.23
C GLN A 112 -12.95 -2.14 7.21
N ASN A 113 -12.67 -1.58 6.04
CA ASN A 113 -11.89 -2.25 4.99
C ASN A 113 -10.44 -2.52 5.45
N GLY A 114 -9.76 -1.53 6.02
CA GLY A 114 -8.40 -1.68 6.55
C GLY A 114 -8.31 -2.74 7.64
N ARG A 115 -9.24 -2.72 8.61
CA ARG A 115 -9.31 -3.75 9.67
C ARG A 115 -9.60 -5.14 9.12
N THR A 116 -10.48 -5.24 8.13
CA THR A 116 -10.83 -6.54 7.51
C THR A 116 -9.62 -7.14 6.81
N LEU A 117 -8.89 -6.35 6.04
CA LEU A 117 -7.65 -6.76 5.39
C LEU A 117 -6.60 -7.23 6.41
N LEU A 118 -6.36 -6.44 7.45
CA LEU A 118 -5.37 -6.77 8.49
C LEU A 118 -5.74 -8.06 9.23
N ARG A 119 -7.01 -8.24 9.62
CA ARG A 119 -7.47 -9.48 10.28
C ARG A 119 -7.28 -10.70 9.37
N ALA A 120 -7.62 -10.57 8.09
CA ALA A 120 -7.45 -11.65 7.12
C ALA A 120 -5.96 -12.02 6.95
N ALA A 121 -5.06 -11.05 6.93
CA ALA A 121 -3.63 -11.30 6.87
C ALA A 121 -3.10 -11.98 8.15
N LEU A 122 -3.48 -11.48 9.33
CA LEU A 122 -3.09 -12.07 10.62
C LEU A 122 -3.54 -13.52 10.75
N ALA A 123 -4.77 -13.84 10.31
CA ALA A 123 -5.31 -15.20 10.35
C ALA A 123 -4.50 -16.22 9.54
N THR A 124 -3.64 -15.77 8.61
CA THR A 124 -2.81 -16.66 7.79
C THR A 124 -1.51 -17.06 8.47
N GLY A 125 -1.08 -16.33 9.51
CA GLY A 125 0.25 -16.49 10.12
C GLY A 125 1.43 -16.19 9.19
N ASN A 126 1.19 -15.73 7.96
CA ASN A 126 2.23 -15.48 6.98
C ASN A 126 2.83 -14.07 7.18
N PRO A 127 4.12 -13.94 7.56
CA PRO A 127 4.70 -12.65 7.91
C PRO A 127 4.74 -11.66 6.74
N TYR A 128 4.84 -12.14 5.48
CA TYR A 128 4.79 -11.28 4.30
C TYR A 128 3.41 -10.65 4.12
N ARG A 129 2.35 -11.45 4.25
CA ARG A 129 0.96 -10.96 4.13
C ARG A 129 0.64 -9.98 5.25
N ILE A 130 1.12 -10.26 6.45
CA ILE A 130 0.96 -9.40 7.63
C ILE A 130 1.65 -8.05 7.39
N GLY A 131 2.90 -8.04 6.91
CA GLY A 131 3.63 -6.79 6.60
C GLY A 131 2.92 -5.93 5.58
N ILE A 132 2.51 -6.52 4.44
CA ILE A 132 1.77 -5.80 3.39
C ILE A 132 0.46 -5.21 3.93
N ALA A 133 -0.30 -5.97 4.72
CA ALA A 133 -1.56 -5.48 5.28
C ALA A 133 -1.35 -4.41 6.36
N LEU A 134 -0.28 -4.50 7.15
CA LEU A 134 0.07 -3.48 8.15
C LEU A 134 0.45 -2.16 7.49
N HIS A 135 1.14 -2.20 6.34
CA HIS A 135 1.40 -1.02 5.53
C HIS A 135 0.09 -0.31 5.15
N THR A 136 -0.79 -1.00 4.43
CA THR A 136 -2.07 -0.43 3.97
C THR A 136 -2.95 0.01 5.15
N TYR A 137 -2.89 -0.69 6.28
CA TYR A 137 -3.61 -0.28 7.49
C TYR A 137 -3.05 1.00 8.10
N ALA A 138 -1.72 1.15 8.18
CA ALA A 138 -1.09 2.39 8.65
C ALA A 138 -1.46 3.57 7.74
N ASP A 139 -1.51 3.35 6.43
CA ASP A 139 -1.91 4.37 5.45
C ASP A 139 -3.35 4.86 5.62
N THR A 140 -4.23 4.10 6.28
CA THR A 140 -5.57 4.61 6.64
C THR A 140 -5.52 5.87 7.51
N TRP A 141 -4.46 6.01 8.31
CA TRP A 141 -4.21 7.18 9.15
C TRP A 141 -3.40 8.25 8.41
N SER A 142 -2.32 7.85 7.73
CA SER A 142 -1.40 8.76 7.04
C SER A 142 -2.07 9.49 5.87
N HIS A 143 -3.00 8.82 5.18
CA HIS A 143 -3.68 9.34 3.99
C HIS A 143 -5.16 9.64 4.23
N GLN A 144 -5.56 9.86 5.49
CA GLN A 144 -6.92 10.28 5.81
C GLN A 144 -7.35 11.47 4.95
N ASN A 145 -8.60 11.46 4.50
CA ASN A 145 -9.20 12.50 3.66
C ASN A 145 -8.63 12.61 2.23
N PHE A 146 -7.74 11.71 1.81
CA PHE A 146 -7.30 11.58 0.42
C PHE A 146 -7.94 10.38 -0.27
N THR A 147 -8.06 10.45 -1.59
CA THR A 147 -8.39 9.31 -2.44
C THR A 147 -7.18 8.90 -3.29
N GLY A 148 -7.19 7.66 -3.77
CA GLY A 148 -6.16 7.17 -4.68
C GLY A 148 -6.29 7.68 -6.12
N TYR A 149 -7.25 8.58 -6.41
CA TYR A 149 -7.53 9.09 -7.76
C TYR A 149 -7.05 10.53 -7.95
N GLU A 150 -6.76 10.91 -9.18
CA GLU A 150 -6.59 12.32 -9.51
C GLU A 150 -7.98 12.98 -9.57
N GLU A 151 -8.33 13.73 -8.53
CA GLU A 151 -9.59 14.46 -8.47
C GLU A 151 -9.49 15.70 -7.58
N LYS A 152 -10.44 16.63 -7.77
CA LYS A 152 -10.50 17.89 -7.02
C LYS A 152 -10.59 17.65 -5.50
N TRP A 153 -11.12 16.52 -5.05
CA TRP A 153 -11.16 16.16 -3.63
C TRP A 153 -9.77 16.24 -2.96
N ASN A 154 -8.70 15.89 -3.69
CA ASN A 154 -7.34 15.89 -3.19
C ASN A 154 -6.67 17.28 -3.22
N SER A 155 -7.35 18.33 -3.68
CA SER A 155 -6.76 19.68 -3.75
C SER A 155 -6.72 20.32 -2.37
N VAL A 156 -5.52 20.72 -1.94
CA VAL A 156 -5.26 21.35 -0.63
C VAL A 156 -5.56 22.86 -0.59
N PHE A 157 -6.12 23.42 -1.66
CA PHE A 157 -6.45 24.83 -1.78
C PHE A 157 -7.93 24.99 -2.18
N SER A 158 -8.73 25.52 -1.25
CA SER A 158 -10.05 26.09 -1.52
C SER A 158 -9.95 27.56 -1.95
#